data_AF-A0A7S0MTD1-F1
#
_entry.id   AF-A0A7S0MTD1-F1
#
_cell.length_a   1.000
_cell.length_b   1.000
_cell.length_c   1.000
_cell.angle_alpha   90.00
_cell.angle_beta   90.00
_cell.angle_gamma   90.00
#
_symmetry.space_group_name_H-M   'P 1'
#
loop_
_entity.id
_entity.type
_entity.pdbx_description
1 polymer ?
#
loop_
_entity_poly.entity_id
_entity_poly.type
_entity_poly.pdbx_seq_one_letter_code
_entity_poly.pdbx_strand_id
1 'polypeptide(L)'
;DEDDSESDEDDSEECEVIRLDDDEDEDGAPGEEREEEEDDEKPNDMVCAVCDDGGTLLQCDGLCMRSFHRRCVGLHKEEWRRIQQSPAPWMCPNCTLHVHQCFVCKLDG
;
A
#
# COMPACT_ATOMS: atom_id res chain seq x y z
N ASP A 1 -18.28 -42.27 -24.55
CA ASP A 1 -17.61 -41.10 -23.98
C ASP A 1 -18.16 -39.87 -24.71
N GLU A 2 -19.01 -39.04 -24.14
CA GLU A 2 -19.36 -38.80 -22.74
C GLU A 2 -20.87 -38.50 -22.65
N ASP A 3 -21.46 -39.07 -21.61
CA ASP A 3 -22.79 -38.81 -21.08
C ASP A 3 -22.68 -37.63 -20.11
N ASP A 4 -23.59 -36.66 -20.13
CA ASP A 4 -24.26 -36.25 -18.89
C ASP A 4 -25.55 -35.50 -19.24
N SER A 5 -26.64 -36.07 -18.76
CA SER A 5 -28.01 -35.75 -19.09
C SER A 5 -28.55 -34.70 -18.11
N GLU A 6 -29.03 -33.57 -18.63
CA GLU A 6 -29.77 -32.58 -17.86
C GLU A 6 -31.27 -32.93 -17.86
N SER A 7 -31.79 -33.38 -16.72
CA SER A 7 -33.22 -33.53 -16.38
C SER A 7 -33.30 -34.06 -14.95
N ASP A 8 -34.20 -33.72 -14.05
CA ASP A 8 -35.32 -32.78 -13.86
C ASP A 8 -35.73 -32.99 -12.36
N GLU A 9 -36.87 -32.46 -11.92
CA GLU A 9 -37.65 -32.81 -10.68
C GLU A 9 -37.33 -31.93 -9.44
N ASP A 10 -38.09 -30.86 -9.11
CA ASP A 10 -39.50 -30.74 -8.65
C ASP A 10 -39.72 -31.06 -7.14
N ASP A 11 -40.74 -30.40 -6.56
CA ASP A 11 -41.37 -30.54 -5.23
C ASP A 11 -41.06 -29.38 -4.25
N SER A 12 -41.88 -28.32 -4.23
CA SER A 12 -43.10 -28.15 -3.38
C SER A 12 -42.76 -27.93 -1.89
N GLU A 13 -43.42 -27.15 -1.05
CA GLU A 13 -44.60 -26.28 -1.08
C GLU A 13 -44.67 -25.63 0.34
N GLU A 14 -45.06 -24.36 0.44
CA GLU A 14 -45.78 -23.71 1.55
C GLU A 14 -45.09 -23.46 2.92
N CYS A 15 -44.77 -22.21 3.27
CA CYS A 15 -45.65 -21.13 3.79
C CYS A 15 -46.01 -21.28 5.28
N GLU A 16 -45.38 -20.47 6.15
CA GLU A 16 -46.15 -19.82 7.22
C GLU A 16 -45.78 -18.33 7.28
N VAL A 17 -46.81 -17.53 7.08
CA VAL A 17 -46.82 -16.08 7.11
C VAL A 17 -46.89 -15.60 8.57
N ILE A 18 -46.00 -14.69 8.96
CA ILE A 18 -46.28 -13.78 10.06
C ILE A 18 -46.34 -12.37 9.49
N ARG A 19 -47.59 -11.88 9.39
CA ARG A 19 -47.91 -10.48 9.18
C ARG A 19 -47.86 -9.75 10.53
N LEU A 20 -47.61 -8.45 10.40
CA LEU A 20 -48.13 -7.29 11.14
C LEU A 20 -47.00 -6.50 11.81
N ASP A 21 -46.91 -5.18 11.77
CA ASP A 21 -47.55 -4.04 11.10
C ASP A 21 -46.53 -2.89 11.31
N ASP A 22 -46.19 -2.09 10.30
CA ASP A 22 -46.48 -0.65 10.24
C ASP A 22 -46.09 0.15 11.50
N ASP A 23 -44.90 0.76 11.48
CA ASP A 23 -44.64 2.02 12.18
C ASP A 23 -43.70 2.87 11.29
N GLU A 24 -44.20 4.06 11.01
CA GLU A 24 -43.68 5.06 10.10
C GLU A 24 -42.33 5.66 10.54
N ASP A 25 -41.77 6.42 9.59
CA ASP A 25 -40.99 7.64 9.80
C ASP A 25 -39.44 7.57 9.85
N GLU A 26 -38.89 8.12 8.76
CA GLU A 26 -38.09 9.36 8.80
C GLU A 26 -36.60 9.25 8.46
N ASP A 27 -36.25 10.12 7.51
CA ASP A 27 -34.95 10.72 7.22
C ASP A 27 -33.69 9.85 7.04
N GLY A 28 -33.11 10.01 5.85
CA GLY A 28 -31.66 10.24 5.82
C GLY A 28 -30.93 9.66 4.62
N ALA A 29 -30.89 10.46 3.55
CA ALA A 29 -29.76 10.73 2.66
C ALA A 29 -28.84 9.59 2.12
N PRO A 30 -28.43 9.69 0.84
CA PRO A 30 -27.53 8.74 0.19
C PRO A 30 -26.11 8.86 0.78
N GLY A 31 -25.60 7.76 1.33
CA GLY A 31 -24.20 7.62 1.69
C GLY A 31 -23.40 7.22 0.45
N GLU A 32 -22.67 8.17 -0.11
CA GLU A 32 -21.63 7.94 -1.12
C GLU A 32 -20.69 6.83 -0.62
N GLU A 33 -20.70 5.69 -1.30
CA GLU A 33 -19.71 4.62 -1.10
C GLU A 33 -18.39 5.15 -1.63
N ARG A 34 -17.71 5.88 -0.74
CA ARG A 34 -16.38 6.42 -0.89
C ARG A 34 -15.47 5.33 -1.42
N GLU A 35 -14.95 5.57 -2.62
CA GLU A 35 -13.84 4.81 -3.19
C GLU A 35 -12.78 4.70 -2.10
N GLU A 36 -12.58 3.48 -1.60
CA GLU A 36 -11.45 3.16 -0.75
C GLU A 36 -10.25 3.25 -1.67
N GLU A 37 -9.68 4.45 -1.73
CA GLU A 37 -8.36 4.70 -2.28
C GLU A 37 -7.43 3.84 -1.41
N GLU A 38 -7.23 2.59 -1.84
CA GLU A 38 -6.15 1.74 -1.38
C GLU A 38 -4.88 2.53 -1.68
N ASP A 39 -4.47 3.33 -0.70
CA ASP A 39 -3.14 3.90 -0.62
C ASP A 39 -2.24 2.68 -0.64
N ASP A 40 -1.73 2.35 -1.83
CA ASP A 40 -0.60 1.46 -2.05
C ASP A 40 0.56 2.07 -1.27
N GLU A 41 0.54 1.90 0.06
CA GLU A 41 1.61 2.12 1.00
C GLU A 41 2.70 1.14 0.58
N LYS A 42 3.45 1.51 -0.48
CA LYS A 42 4.59 0.74 -0.94
C LYS A 42 5.38 0.43 0.32
N PRO A 43 5.68 -0.85 0.59
CA PRO A 43 6.43 -1.23 1.78
C PRO A 43 7.83 -0.65 1.63
N ASN A 44 7.98 0.59 2.07
CA ASN A 44 9.25 1.22 2.23
C ASN A 44 9.99 0.40 3.25
N ASP A 45 11.20 -0.03 2.90
CA ASP A 45 12.07 -0.77 3.81
C ASP A 45 12.02 -0.09 5.17
N MET A 46 11.44 -0.77 6.17
CA MET A 46 11.28 -0.23 7.53
C MET A 46 12.63 -0.13 8.27
N VAL A 47 13.72 -0.46 7.57
CA VAL A 47 15.09 -0.57 8.06
C VAL A 47 16.04 0.26 7.21
N CYS A 48 17.12 0.75 7.83
CA CYS A 48 18.14 1.48 7.11
C CYS A 48 18.99 0.55 6.27
N ALA A 49 19.13 0.88 4.98
CA ALA A 49 19.96 0.19 4.02
C ALA A 49 21.48 0.12 4.32
N VAL A 50 21.94 0.84 5.35
CA VAL A 50 23.35 0.94 5.74
C VAL A 50 23.64 0.18 7.04
N CYS A 51 22.71 0.20 8.00
CA CYS A 51 22.93 -0.41 9.32
C CYS A 51 21.88 -1.45 9.73
N ASP A 52 20.89 -1.72 8.88
CA ASP A 52 19.79 -2.66 9.08
C ASP A 52 18.90 -2.37 10.31
N ASP A 53 19.09 -1.22 10.97
CA ASP A 53 18.25 -0.76 12.07
C ASP A 53 17.07 0.08 11.57
N GLY A 54 15.94 -0.02 12.25
CA GLY A 54 14.76 0.81 12.00
C GLY A 54 14.84 2.22 12.63
N GLY A 55 13.70 2.92 12.63
CA GLY A 55 13.52 4.22 13.28
C GLY A 55 13.19 5.34 12.29
N THR A 56 13.76 6.53 12.50
CA THR A 56 13.48 7.69 11.63
C THR A 56 14.32 7.63 10.36
N LEU A 57 13.68 7.14 9.30
CA LEU A 57 14.30 6.91 7.99
C LEU A 57 13.72 7.86 6.94
N LEU A 58 14.50 8.05 5.88
CA LEU A 58 14.13 8.79 4.67
C LEU A 58 14.20 7.84 3.49
N GLN A 59 13.11 7.80 2.75
CA GLN A 59 12.99 7.01 1.54
C GLN A 59 13.71 7.70 0.39
N CYS A 60 14.51 6.94 -0.36
CA CYS A 60 15.08 7.40 -1.61
C CYS A 60 14.08 7.20 -2.77
N ASP A 61 13.81 8.26 -3.51
CA ASP A 61 12.99 8.26 -4.73
C ASP A 61 13.73 7.76 -5.99
N GLY A 62 15.00 7.38 -5.85
CA GLY A 62 15.77 6.77 -6.93
C GLY A 62 15.46 5.29 -7.13
N LEU A 63 16.12 4.67 -8.12
CA LEU A 63 15.94 3.25 -8.48
C LEU A 63 16.22 2.27 -7.33
N CYS A 64 16.96 2.69 -6.30
CA CYS A 64 17.22 1.83 -5.16
C CYS A 64 15.96 1.61 -4.30
N MET A 65 15.04 2.59 -4.22
CA MET A 65 13.84 2.57 -3.36
C MET A 65 14.12 2.22 -1.88
N ARG A 66 15.34 2.49 -1.40
CA ARG A 66 15.81 2.13 -0.04
C ARG A 66 15.61 3.26 0.96
N SER A 67 15.52 2.89 2.23
CA SER A 67 15.39 3.81 3.37
C SER A 67 16.72 4.06 4.10
N PHE A 68 16.94 5.29 4.59
CA PHE A 68 18.20 5.69 5.21
C PHE A 68 18.02 6.59 6.43
N HIS A 69 18.79 6.37 7.50
CA HIS A 69 18.90 7.39 8.57
C HIS A 69 19.68 8.59 8.06
N ARG A 70 19.32 9.79 8.54
CA ARG A 70 20.08 11.02 8.27
C ARG A 70 21.58 10.85 8.48
N ARG A 71 21.99 10.11 9.51
CA ARG A 71 23.39 9.96 9.91
C ARG A 71 24.15 9.00 8.99
N CYS A 72 23.47 7.99 8.47
CA CYS A 72 24.04 6.99 7.57
C CYS A 72 24.33 7.58 6.17
N VAL A 73 23.56 8.57 5.74
CA VAL A 73 23.78 9.31 4.48
C VAL A 73 24.48 10.66 4.66
N GLY A 74 24.97 10.97 5.86
CA GLY A 74 25.74 12.20 6.11
C GLY A 74 24.92 13.50 6.11
N LEU A 75 23.60 13.43 6.22
CA LEU A 75 22.72 14.60 6.23
C LEU A 75 22.75 15.34 7.58
N HIS A 76 22.91 16.66 7.49
CA HIS A 76 22.73 17.57 8.62
C HIS A 76 21.25 17.69 9.02
N LYS A 77 20.99 18.01 10.28
CA LYS A 77 19.61 18.11 10.83
C LYS A 77 18.76 19.18 10.13
N GLU A 78 19.38 20.22 9.59
CA GLU A 78 18.67 21.26 8.84
C GLU A 78 18.26 20.76 7.45
N GLU A 79 19.19 20.14 6.72
CA GLU A 79 18.94 19.55 5.41
C GLU A 79 17.87 18.46 5.48
N TRP A 80 17.96 17.58 6.49
CA TRP A 80 16.94 16.57 6.77
C TRP A 80 15.54 17.16 6.90
N ARG A 81 15.40 18.26 7.68
CA ARG A 81 14.10 18.94 7.84
C ARG A 81 13.62 19.56 6.55
N ARG A 82 14.51 20.19 5.78
CA ARG A 82 14.16 20.77 4.47
C ARG A 82 13.67 19.70 3.52
N ILE A 83 14.32 18.54 3.47
CA ILE A 83 13.89 17.42 2.64
C ILE A 83 12.49 16.94 3.05
N GLN A 84 12.27 16.69 4.35
CA GLN A 84 10.95 16.24 4.83
C GLN A 84 9.81 17.25 4.63
N GLN A 85 10.14 18.54 4.54
CA GLN A 85 9.16 19.62 4.34
C GLN A 85 9.02 20.01 2.86
N SER A 86 9.88 19.46 2.01
CA SER A 86 9.91 19.73 0.59
C SER A 86 9.10 18.66 -0.14
N PRO A 87 8.25 19.04 -1.11
CA PRO A 87 7.61 18.08 -2.00
C PRO A 87 8.58 17.53 -3.05
N ALA A 88 9.79 18.09 -3.17
CA ALA A 88 10.78 17.61 -4.11
C ALA A 88 11.32 16.23 -3.70
N PRO A 89 11.50 15.29 -4.65
CA PRO A 89 12.00 13.96 -4.37
C PRO A 89 13.44 14.03 -3.85
N TRP A 90 13.76 13.12 -2.93
CA TRP A 90 15.12 13.00 -2.40
C TRP A 90 15.81 11.75 -2.95
N MET A 91 17.03 11.94 -3.42
CA MET A 91 17.88 10.86 -3.89
C MET A 91 19.04 10.65 -2.93
N CYS A 92 19.29 9.40 -2.56
CA CYS A 92 20.44 9.04 -1.75
C CYS A 92 21.75 9.27 -2.54
N PRO A 93 22.90 9.40 -1.86
CA PRO A 93 24.19 9.67 -2.50
C PRO A 93 24.51 8.68 -3.63
N ASN A 94 24.20 7.40 -3.45
CA ASN A 94 24.43 6.37 -4.46
C ASN A 94 23.55 6.57 -5.70
N CYS A 95 22.28 6.96 -5.54
CA CYS A 95 21.42 7.31 -6.66
C CYS A 95 21.91 8.56 -7.39
N THR A 96 22.35 9.58 -6.65
CA THR A 96 22.87 10.82 -7.28
C THR A 96 24.16 10.58 -8.06
N LEU A 97 25.01 9.65 -7.59
CA LEU A 97 26.26 9.28 -8.23
C LEU A 97 26.10 8.17 -9.28
N HIS A 98 24.91 7.57 -9.40
CA HIS A 98 24.67 6.39 -10.22
C HIS A 98 25.66 5.25 -9.90
N VAL A 99 25.82 4.94 -8.62
CA VAL A 99 26.71 3.88 -8.14
C VAL A 99 25.88 2.93 -7.29
N HIS A 100 25.30 1.91 -7.93
CA HIS A 100 24.55 0.88 -7.21
C HIS A 100 25.30 -0.43 -7.26
N GLN A 101 25.45 -1.06 -6.10
CA GLN A 101 26.06 -2.39 -6.06
C GLN A 101 25.09 -3.38 -6.71
N CYS A 102 25.48 -3.96 -7.84
CA CYS A 102 24.66 -4.97 -8.49
C CYS A 102 24.53 -6.19 -7.58
N PHE A 103 23.30 -6.54 -7.18
CA PHE A 103 23.08 -7.69 -6.30
C PHE A 103 23.51 -9.01 -6.93
N VAL A 104 23.51 -9.09 -8.27
CA VAL A 104 23.88 -10.27 -9.06
C VAL A 104 25.39 -10.42 -9.20
N CYS A 105 26.11 -9.39 -9.66
CA CYS A 105 27.55 -9.49 -9.97
C CYS A 105 28.47 -8.81 -8.95
N LYS A 106 27.93 -8.12 -7.94
CA LYS A 106 28.64 -7.38 -6.88
C LYS A 106 29.55 -6.24 -7.36
N LEU A 107 29.55 -5.93 -8.66
CA LEU A 107 30.23 -4.77 -9.22
C LEU A 107 29.35 -3.51 -9.06
N ASP A 108 29.99 -2.38 -8.86
CA ASP A 108 29.39 -1.05 -8.92
C ASP A 108 29.21 -0.60 -10.38
N GLY A 109 28.11 0.08 -10.66
CA GLY A 109 27.78 0.66 -11.96
C GLY A 109 26.65 1.67 -11.88
#